data_AF-A0A8H6LYM2-F1
#
_entry.id   AF-A0A8H6LYM2-F1
#
_cell.length_a   1.000
_cell.length_b   1.000
_cell.length_c   1.000
_cell.angle_alpha   90.00
_cell.angle_beta   90.00
_cell.angle_gamma   90.00
#
_symmetry.space_group_name_H-M   'P 1'
#
loop_
_entity.id
_entity.type
_entity.pdbx_description
1 polymer ?
#
loop_
_entity_poly.entity_id
_entity_poly.type
_entity_poly.pdbx_seq_one_letter_code
_entity_poly.pdbx_strand_id
1 'polypeptide(L)'
;MTRKISNWFTTDQAKTDLRILLNRPVPSSQTLKDLESELQSAWHDGCRSVSDPRYNDGRDRLPLYAITYWREVTKSIEQQALWKEAAEWVSDQHREWATVNGKGELVKDLGVFETLASILVSSKVPTRWGAVPAYSLAKFLGEKWMGTDNITFMLDTIVGRVAGDRRMKGKVWVMPPEFSQAIVEYGSSDSATAARGSRLLECHEKILASAHKVYAPFNINDCHWVAVCLDLTSGKVVYAFKKWVEDKLGRTISIGGDELKHAHQNDSHSCGLITANTIESNIFGDSLWTPLTAAEGRLMWFNLGGRLAIPRKQRAEAEKPPNPKLSIHHLLNPDVGQATHDEIAFVGEEARSTESGDDCGRVSDKAEVAVAASALQARAQSREPGQAGPLQAKPSRALLNLAVRPGWAQGPA
;
A
#
# COMPACT_ATOMS: atom_id res chain seq x y z
N MET A 1 -22.16 9.31 23.59
CA MET A 1 -22.47 10.66 23.06
C MET A 1 -21.27 11.19 22.31
N THR A 2 -21.36 11.33 20.99
CA THR A 2 -20.33 12.00 20.19
C THR A 2 -20.40 13.50 20.45
N ARG A 3 -19.40 14.05 21.15
CA ARG A 3 -19.30 15.51 21.33
C ARG A 3 -18.99 16.15 19.97
N LYS A 4 -19.54 17.35 19.72
CA LYS A 4 -19.23 18.13 18.52
C LYS A 4 -17.72 18.44 18.49
N ILE A 5 -17.09 18.29 17.33
CA ILE A 5 -15.65 18.54 17.14
C ILE A 5 -15.28 20.00 17.44
N SER A 6 -16.19 20.94 17.19
CA SER A 6 -16.06 22.35 17.58
C SER A 6 -15.73 22.54 19.07
N ASN A 7 -16.18 21.64 19.95
CA ASN A 7 -15.96 21.74 21.39
C ASN A 7 -14.52 21.38 21.80
N TRP A 8 -13.69 20.89 20.87
CA TRP A 8 -12.27 20.67 21.11
C TRP A 8 -11.48 21.96 21.02
N PHE A 9 -11.96 22.98 20.31
CA PHE A 9 -11.23 24.24 20.16
C PHE A 9 -11.68 25.24 21.23
N THR A 10 -10.73 26.00 21.77
CA THR A 10 -11.03 27.03 22.76
C THR A 10 -10.23 28.30 22.49
N THR A 11 -10.79 29.43 22.90
CA THR A 11 -10.14 30.75 22.85
C THR A 11 -9.11 30.95 23.96
N ASP A 12 -9.09 30.05 24.95
CA ASP A 12 -8.11 30.05 26.03
C ASP A 12 -6.68 29.84 25.49
N GLN A 13 -5.70 30.46 26.16
CA GLN A 13 -4.30 30.25 25.83
C GLN A 13 -3.85 28.82 26.18
N ALA A 14 -3.03 28.23 25.31
CA ALA A 14 -2.37 26.97 25.60
C ALA A 14 -1.45 27.13 26.83
N LYS A 15 -1.76 26.39 27.89
CA LYS A 15 -1.03 26.41 29.18
C LYS A 15 -0.55 25.04 29.62
N THR A 16 -1.01 23.98 28.96
CA THR A 16 -0.64 22.62 29.33
C THR A 16 0.62 22.20 28.59
N ASP A 17 1.56 21.63 29.34
CA ASP A 17 2.81 21.08 28.82
C ASP A 17 2.53 19.93 27.83
N LEU A 18 3.20 19.94 26.67
CA LEU A 18 3.04 18.91 25.66
C LEU A 18 3.58 17.55 26.07
N ARG A 19 4.46 17.48 27.08
CA ARG A 19 5.00 16.21 27.58
C ARG A 19 3.90 15.27 28.08
N ILE A 20 2.73 15.80 28.46
CA ILE A 20 1.57 14.98 28.82
C ILE A 20 1.12 14.07 27.67
N LEU A 21 1.36 14.47 26.41
CA LEU A 21 0.94 13.71 25.23
C LEU A 21 1.73 12.42 25.05
N LEU A 22 2.90 12.29 25.68
CA LEU A 22 3.70 11.06 25.66
C LEU A 22 3.00 9.90 26.38
N ASN A 23 2.13 10.21 27.34
CA ASN A 23 1.40 9.23 28.15
C ASN A 23 -0.08 9.16 27.80
N ARG A 24 -0.52 9.79 26.70
CA ARG A 24 -1.93 9.82 26.28
C ARG A 24 -2.16 9.00 25.02
N PRO A 25 -3.20 8.15 25.02
CA PRO A 25 -3.74 7.58 23.80
C PRO A 25 -4.08 8.65 22.76
N VAL A 26 -3.68 8.36 21.52
CA VAL A 26 -3.95 9.22 20.36
C VAL A 26 -5.45 9.22 20.05
N PRO A 27 -6.06 10.32 19.57
CA PRO A 27 -7.42 10.28 19.03
C PRO A 27 -7.56 9.29 17.86
N SER A 28 -8.77 8.80 17.64
CA SER A 28 -9.03 7.93 16.48
C SER A 28 -8.77 8.67 15.17
N SER A 29 -8.41 7.95 14.11
CA SER A 29 -8.10 8.55 12.81
C SER A 29 -9.25 9.39 12.25
N GLN A 30 -10.51 9.01 12.52
CA GLN A 30 -11.67 9.84 12.15
C GLN A 30 -11.70 11.15 12.94
N THR A 31 -11.50 11.09 14.26
CA THR A 31 -11.45 12.30 15.10
C THR A 31 -10.35 13.25 14.65
N LEU A 32 -9.17 12.73 14.30
CA LEU A 32 -8.07 13.55 13.78
C LEU A 32 -8.41 14.20 12.44
N LYS A 33 -9.04 13.48 11.51
CA LYS A 33 -9.51 14.06 10.24
C LYS A 33 -10.51 15.20 10.48
N ASP A 34 -11.46 14.99 11.38
CA ASP A 34 -12.46 16.01 11.69
C ASP A 34 -11.83 17.24 12.36
N LEU A 35 -10.87 17.03 13.27
CA LEU A 35 -10.10 18.12 13.88
C LEU A 35 -9.28 18.89 12.85
N GLU A 36 -8.66 18.20 11.90
CA GLU A 36 -7.90 18.84 10.83
C GLU A 36 -8.78 19.65 9.88
N SER A 37 -9.98 19.17 9.55
CA SER A 37 -10.92 19.91 8.70
C SER A 37 -11.46 21.17 9.38
N GLU A 38 -11.61 21.16 10.70
CA GLU A 38 -12.12 22.31 11.47
C GLU A 38 -11.02 23.28 11.93
N LEU A 39 -9.75 22.86 11.87
CA LEU A 39 -8.62 23.63 12.40
C LEU A 39 -8.51 25.04 11.81
N GLN A 40 -8.71 25.18 10.49
CA GLN A 40 -8.63 26.48 9.83
C GLN A 40 -9.76 27.42 10.26
N SER A 41 -10.99 26.92 10.32
CA SER A 41 -12.15 27.70 10.79
C SER A 41 -11.97 28.11 12.24
N ALA A 42 -11.61 27.18 13.12
CA ALA A 42 -11.36 27.44 14.53
C ALA A 42 -10.27 28.50 14.74
N TRP A 43 -9.20 28.47 13.94
CA TRP A 43 -8.16 29.51 13.95
C TRP A 43 -8.73 30.89 13.58
N HIS A 44 -9.55 30.98 12.53
CA HIS A 44 -10.18 32.23 12.12
C HIS A 44 -11.19 32.75 13.16
N ASP A 45 -11.83 31.86 13.91
CA ASP A 45 -12.74 32.18 15.02
C ASP A 45 -12.01 32.61 16.30
N GLY A 46 -10.68 32.73 16.27
CA GLY A 46 -9.87 33.19 17.39
C GLY A 46 -9.59 32.11 18.43
N CYS A 47 -9.80 30.83 18.11
CA CYS A 47 -9.34 29.75 18.99
C CYS A 47 -7.81 29.73 19.06
N ARG A 48 -7.27 29.52 20.26
CA ARG A 48 -5.83 29.58 20.55
C ARG A 48 -5.28 28.25 21.08
N SER A 49 -6.16 27.32 21.44
CA SER A 49 -5.77 26.00 21.95
C SER A 49 -6.80 24.92 21.59
N VAL A 50 -6.38 23.68 21.76
CA VAL A 50 -7.21 22.47 21.65
C VAL A 50 -7.30 21.80 23.03
N SER A 51 -8.50 21.33 23.36
CA SER A 51 -8.83 20.61 24.59
C SER A 51 -9.29 19.22 24.21
N ASP A 52 -8.62 18.20 24.72
CA ASP A 52 -9.04 16.81 24.51
C ASP A 52 -10.09 16.42 25.56
N PRO A 53 -11.38 16.31 25.20
CA PRO A 53 -12.45 16.01 26.15
C PRO A 53 -12.34 14.62 26.77
N ARG A 54 -11.48 13.75 26.25
CA ARG A 54 -11.24 12.39 26.76
C ARG A 54 -10.35 12.41 28.02
N TYR A 55 -9.67 13.51 28.32
CA TYR A 55 -8.75 13.64 29.45
C TYR A 55 -9.03 14.87 30.29
N ASN A 56 -8.94 14.74 31.61
CA ASN A 56 -9.06 15.84 32.57
C ASN A 56 -10.32 16.71 32.33
N ASP A 57 -11.43 16.09 31.91
CA ASP A 57 -12.69 16.74 31.51
C ASP A 57 -12.53 17.83 30.43
N GLY A 58 -11.47 17.74 29.61
CA GLY A 58 -11.12 18.77 28.65
C GLY A 58 -10.68 20.08 29.31
N ARG A 59 -10.10 20.06 30.53
CA ARG A 59 -9.52 21.24 31.20
C ARG A 59 -8.11 21.59 30.71
N ASP A 60 -7.44 20.63 30.07
CA ASP A 60 -6.13 20.89 29.46
C ASP A 60 -6.28 21.75 28.21
N ARG A 61 -5.32 22.65 28.02
CA ARG A 61 -5.24 23.57 26.88
C ARG A 61 -3.92 23.33 26.18
N LEU A 62 -3.95 22.49 25.17
CA LEU A 62 -2.81 22.16 24.33
C LEU A 62 -2.71 23.18 23.18
N PRO A 63 -1.52 23.48 22.68
CA PRO A 63 -1.40 24.31 21.48
C PRO A 63 -2.06 23.61 20.28
N LEU A 64 -2.58 24.39 19.32
CA LEU A 64 -3.28 23.86 18.14
C LEU A 64 -2.45 22.82 17.35
N TYR A 65 -1.12 22.96 17.34
CA TYR A 65 -0.23 22.00 16.68
C TYR A 65 -0.15 20.62 17.37
N ALA A 66 -0.78 20.43 18.53
CA ALA A 66 -0.96 19.11 19.13
C ALA A 66 -1.72 18.15 18.19
N ILE A 67 -2.61 18.67 17.33
CA ILE A 67 -3.28 17.89 16.28
C ILE A 67 -2.25 17.30 15.30
N THR A 68 -1.26 18.10 14.89
CA THR A 68 -0.17 17.63 14.04
C THR A 68 0.68 16.56 14.75
N TYR A 69 1.00 16.75 16.04
CA TYR A 69 1.69 15.74 16.83
C TYR A 69 0.93 14.41 16.82
N TRP A 70 -0.38 14.44 17.13
CA TRP A 70 -1.20 13.23 17.15
C TRP A 70 -1.24 12.53 15.78
N ARG A 71 -1.39 13.28 14.69
CA ARG A 71 -1.33 12.71 13.33
C ARG A 71 0.00 12.00 13.08
N GLU A 72 1.13 12.63 13.39
CA GLU A 72 2.45 12.02 13.15
C GLU A 72 2.70 10.80 14.05
N VAL A 73 2.20 10.81 15.29
CA VAL A 73 2.24 9.63 16.16
C VAL A 73 1.35 8.52 15.63
N THR A 74 0.13 8.80 15.16
CA THR A 74 -0.74 7.79 14.52
C THR A 74 -0.03 7.12 13.34
N LYS A 75 0.58 7.89 12.44
CA LYS A 75 1.37 7.34 11.32
C LYS A 75 2.49 6.45 11.82
N SER A 76 3.18 6.85 12.90
CA SER A 76 4.28 6.07 13.48
C SER A 76 3.78 4.75 14.08
N ILE A 77 2.63 4.75 14.75
CA ILE A 77 1.97 3.54 15.28
C ILE A 77 1.58 2.61 14.15
N GLU A 78 0.97 3.12 13.07
CA GLU A 78 0.60 2.33 11.89
C GLU A 78 1.83 1.71 11.22
N GLN A 79 2.93 2.45 11.12
CA GLN A 79 4.20 1.94 10.61
C GLN A 79 4.77 0.85 11.52
N GLN A 80 4.78 1.04 12.84
CA GLN A 80 5.25 0.02 13.79
C GLN A 80 4.40 -1.25 13.72
N ALA A 81 3.08 -1.13 13.63
CA ALA A 81 2.19 -2.27 13.46
C ALA A 81 2.51 -3.06 12.18
N LEU A 82 2.71 -2.35 11.05
CA LEU A 82 3.10 -2.97 9.80
C LEU A 82 4.44 -3.71 9.89
N TRP A 83 5.42 -3.15 10.60
CA TRP A 83 6.72 -3.79 10.83
C TRP A 83 6.65 -5.00 11.76
N LYS A 84 5.81 -4.93 12.78
CA LYS A 84 5.56 -6.05 13.69
C LYS A 84 4.96 -7.23 12.92
N GLU A 85 3.91 -6.99 12.14
CA GLU A 85 3.30 -8.01 11.28
C GLU A 85 4.32 -8.62 10.30
N ALA A 86 5.19 -7.80 9.71
CA ALA A 86 6.26 -8.26 8.83
C ALA A 86 7.27 -9.16 9.54
N ALA A 87 7.69 -8.81 10.77
CA ALA A 87 8.62 -9.61 11.56
C ALA A 87 8.00 -10.95 12.00
N GLU A 88 6.72 -10.94 12.39
CA GLU A 88 5.93 -12.13 12.70
C GLU A 88 5.82 -13.04 11.47
N TRP A 89 5.48 -12.49 10.31
CA TRP A 89 5.41 -13.24 9.05
C TRP A 89 6.74 -13.91 8.69
N VAL A 90 7.87 -13.20 8.80
CA VAL A 90 9.21 -13.79 8.54
C VAL A 90 9.51 -14.90 9.54
N SER A 91 9.16 -14.73 10.81
CA SER A 91 9.37 -15.73 11.85
C SER A 91 8.58 -17.01 11.57
N ASP A 92 7.33 -16.87 11.12
CA ASP A 92 6.47 -17.99 10.77
C ASP A 92 6.95 -18.70 9.51
N GLN A 93 7.34 -17.96 8.46
CA GLN A 93 7.95 -18.55 7.26
C GLN A 93 9.25 -19.30 7.58
N HIS A 94 10.10 -18.74 8.46
CA HIS A 94 11.31 -19.41 8.90
C HIS A 94 11.01 -20.74 9.61
N ARG A 95 10.02 -20.75 10.51
CA ARG A 95 9.58 -21.95 11.25
C ARG A 95 8.99 -23.00 10.31
N GLU A 96 8.14 -22.59 9.39
CA GLU A 96 7.52 -23.47 8.40
C GLU A 96 8.58 -24.14 7.52
N TRP A 97 9.51 -23.36 6.95
CA TRP A 97 10.54 -23.89 6.06
C TRP A 97 11.63 -24.68 6.76
N ALA A 98 11.84 -24.48 8.07
CA ALA A 98 12.74 -25.34 8.84
C ALA A 98 12.28 -26.81 8.83
N THR A 99 10.99 -27.06 8.62
CA THR A 99 10.43 -28.42 8.50
C THR A 99 10.50 -28.98 7.08
N VAL A 100 10.74 -28.13 6.07
CA VAL A 100 10.80 -28.51 4.65
C VAL A 100 12.27 -28.66 4.24
N ASN A 101 12.68 -29.90 3.93
CA ASN A 101 14.05 -30.21 3.51
C ASN A 101 14.57 -29.23 2.44
N GLY A 102 15.61 -28.47 2.79
CA GLY A 102 16.33 -27.58 1.89
C GLY A 102 15.88 -26.12 1.86
N LYS A 103 14.82 -25.70 2.58
CA LYS A 103 14.38 -24.29 2.63
C LYS A 103 14.58 -23.60 3.98
N GLY A 104 14.86 -24.34 5.05
CA GLY A 104 14.96 -23.80 6.41
C GLY A 104 15.99 -22.67 6.58
N GLU A 105 17.06 -22.68 5.79
CA GLU A 105 18.12 -21.67 5.88
C GLU A 105 17.88 -20.44 4.98
N LEU A 106 16.88 -20.45 4.08
CA LEU A 106 16.69 -19.35 3.11
C LEU A 106 16.54 -17.98 3.77
N VAL A 107 15.80 -17.88 4.87
CA VAL A 107 15.62 -16.62 5.62
C VAL A 107 16.94 -16.11 6.20
N LYS A 108 17.77 -17.02 6.70
CA LYS A 108 19.10 -16.72 7.27
C LYS A 108 20.12 -16.40 6.17
N ASP A 109 20.13 -17.18 5.10
CA ASP A 109 21.03 -17.00 3.94
C ASP A 109 20.80 -15.64 3.26
N LEU A 110 19.54 -15.20 3.23
CA LEU A 110 19.20 -13.86 2.74
C LEU A 110 19.56 -12.76 3.76
N GLY A 111 19.74 -13.07 5.05
CA GLY A 111 20.02 -12.09 6.09
C GLY A 111 18.83 -11.18 6.40
N VAL A 112 17.61 -11.75 6.38
CA VAL A 112 16.36 -10.99 6.47
C VAL A 112 16.16 -10.41 7.87
N PHE A 113 16.49 -11.18 8.92
CA PHE A 113 16.38 -10.70 10.31
C PHE A 113 17.37 -9.57 10.60
N GLU A 114 18.61 -9.68 10.13
CA GLU A 114 19.63 -8.65 10.24
C GLU A 114 19.20 -7.37 9.52
N THR A 115 18.60 -7.53 8.33
CA THR A 115 18.05 -6.42 7.55
C THR A 115 16.88 -5.76 8.26
N LEU A 116 15.93 -6.54 8.79
CA LEU A 116 14.81 -6.04 9.61
C LEU A 116 15.31 -5.25 10.82
N ALA A 117 16.33 -5.75 11.53
CA ALA A 117 16.87 -5.10 12.73
C ALA A 117 17.70 -3.84 12.42
N SER A 118 18.23 -3.71 11.20
CA SER A 118 19.15 -2.63 10.84
C SER A 118 18.49 -1.42 10.17
N ILE A 119 17.26 -1.56 9.68
CA ILE A 119 16.55 -0.47 9.00
C ILE A 119 15.93 0.47 10.03
N LEU A 120 16.28 1.75 9.97
CA LEU A 120 15.58 2.78 10.73
C LEU A 120 14.23 3.09 10.06
N VAL A 121 13.18 3.29 10.85
CA VAL A 121 11.83 3.65 10.35
C VAL A 121 11.86 4.93 9.48
N SER A 122 12.74 5.87 9.82
CA SER A 122 12.93 7.13 9.08
C SER A 122 13.86 7.01 7.86
N SER A 123 14.47 5.85 7.62
CA SER A 123 15.32 5.63 6.45
C SER A 123 14.53 5.74 5.15
N LYS A 124 15.25 6.01 4.07
CA LYS A 124 14.71 6.06 2.72
C LYS A 124 15.55 5.20 1.78
N VAL A 125 14.92 4.53 0.83
CA VAL A 125 15.59 3.84 -0.26
C VAL A 125 15.68 4.83 -1.43
N PRO A 126 16.90 5.21 -1.87
CA PRO A 126 17.06 6.09 -3.01
C PRO A 126 16.59 5.39 -4.29
N THR A 127 15.89 6.11 -5.15
CA THR A 127 15.49 5.67 -6.49
C THR A 127 15.84 6.77 -7.51
N ARG A 128 15.81 6.47 -8.80
CA ARG A 128 16.02 7.48 -9.86
C ARG A 128 14.90 8.51 -9.94
N TRP A 129 13.76 8.23 -9.31
CA TRP A 129 12.59 9.10 -9.25
C TRP A 129 12.40 9.77 -7.88
N GLY A 130 13.41 9.70 -7.01
CA GLY A 130 13.41 10.33 -5.69
C GLY A 130 13.87 9.37 -4.61
N ALA A 131 13.02 9.15 -3.61
CA ALA A 131 13.29 8.17 -2.57
C ALA A 131 11.98 7.62 -2.02
N VAL A 132 11.92 6.31 -1.79
CA VAL A 132 10.77 5.66 -1.16
C VAL A 132 11.04 5.49 0.34
N PRO A 133 10.03 5.64 1.21
CA PRO A 133 10.22 5.46 2.63
C PRO A 133 10.52 3.99 2.95
N ALA A 134 11.53 3.73 3.77
CA ALA A 134 11.96 2.37 4.08
C ALA A 134 10.88 1.56 4.81
N TYR A 135 9.97 2.23 5.54
CA TYR A 135 8.87 1.50 6.19
C TYR A 135 7.94 0.79 5.20
N SER A 136 7.84 1.27 3.96
CA SER A 136 7.01 0.65 2.92
C SER A 136 7.53 -0.73 2.51
N LEU A 137 8.82 -1.02 2.77
CA LEU A 137 9.42 -2.33 2.50
C LEU A 137 8.77 -3.45 3.32
N ALA A 138 8.22 -3.16 4.49
CA ALA A 138 7.51 -4.15 5.30
C ALA A 138 6.34 -4.80 4.54
N LYS A 139 5.74 -4.12 3.54
CA LYS A 139 4.69 -4.69 2.69
C LYS A 139 5.16 -5.84 1.80
N PHE A 140 6.47 -5.98 1.58
CA PHE A 140 7.02 -7.17 0.93
C PHE A 140 6.86 -8.40 1.83
N LEU A 141 6.97 -8.24 3.14
CA LEU A 141 6.97 -9.32 4.12
C LEU A 141 5.56 -9.59 4.66
N GLY A 142 4.76 -10.35 3.92
CA GLY A 142 3.40 -10.70 4.31
C GLY A 142 2.41 -10.60 3.16
N GLU A 143 1.13 -10.50 3.51
CA GLU A 143 0.02 -10.53 2.55
C GLU A 143 -0.54 -9.15 2.20
N LYS A 144 0.22 -8.08 2.50
CA LYS A 144 -0.23 -6.71 2.23
C LYS A 144 -0.14 -6.39 0.75
N TRP A 145 -1.09 -5.56 0.30
CA TRP A 145 -1.09 -5.01 -1.04
C TRP A 145 0.04 -4.02 -1.22
N MET A 146 0.71 -4.12 -2.37
CA MET A 146 1.80 -3.22 -2.74
C MET A 146 1.26 -1.85 -3.13
N GLY A 147 1.86 -0.81 -2.55
CA GLY A 147 1.57 0.57 -2.94
C GLY A 147 2.52 1.06 -4.04
N THR A 148 2.30 2.30 -4.47
CA THR A 148 3.13 3.00 -5.46
C THR A 148 4.61 3.00 -5.08
N ASP A 149 4.96 3.17 -3.80
CA ASP A 149 6.34 3.12 -3.30
C ASP A 149 7.03 1.77 -3.61
N ASN A 150 6.33 0.66 -3.37
CA ASN A 150 6.86 -0.68 -3.62
C ASN A 150 7.09 -0.90 -5.12
N ILE A 151 6.13 -0.51 -5.96
CA ILE A 151 6.24 -0.62 -7.42
C ILE A 151 7.38 0.26 -7.94
N THR A 152 7.46 1.51 -7.50
CA THR A 152 8.51 2.46 -7.88
C THR A 152 9.89 1.89 -7.57
N PHE A 153 10.07 1.32 -6.37
CA PHE A 153 11.33 0.67 -6.00
C PHE A 153 11.67 -0.53 -6.90
N MET A 154 10.71 -1.43 -7.15
CA MET A 154 10.94 -2.59 -8.02
C MET A 154 11.31 -2.17 -9.44
N LEU A 155 10.60 -1.19 -10.00
CA LEU A 155 10.88 -0.70 -11.35
C LEU A 155 12.22 0.03 -11.45
N ASP A 156 12.65 0.73 -10.40
CA ASP A 156 13.96 1.39 -10.38
C ASP A 156 15.09 0.36 -10.47
N THR A 157 14.92 -0.76 -9.78
CA THR A 157 15.83 -1.90 -9.87
C THR A 157 15.89 -2.47 -11.29
N ILE A 158 14.73 -2.66 -11.93
CA ILE A 158 14.63 -3.14 -13.31
C ILE A 158 15.29 -2.14 -14.28
N VAL A 159 15.08 -0.83 -14.10
CA VAL A 159 15.75 0.23 -14.88
C VAL A 159 17.26 0.15 -14.72
N GLY A 160 17.76 -0.12 -13.50
CA GLY A 160 19.18 -0.36 -13.25
C GLY A 160 19.75 -1.51 -14.08
N ARG A 161 19.02 -2.64 -14.15
CA ARG A 161 19.38 -3.80 -14.98
C ARG A 161 19.37 -3.46 -16.48
N VAL A 162 18.32 -2.79 -16.97
CA VAL A 162 18.21 -2.34 -18.38
C VAL A 162 19.37 -1.40 -18.76
N ALA A 163 19.74 -0.48 -17.87
CA ALA A 163 20.83 0.46 -18.11
C ALA A 163 22.21 -0.24 -18.19
N GLY A 164 22.36 -1.38 -17.52
CA GLY A 164 23.54 -2.23 -17.56
C GLY A 164 23.66 -3.12 -18.81
N ASP A 165 22.54 -3.47 -19.47
CA ASP A 165 22.55 -4.29 -20.68
C ASP A 165 22.66 -3.42 -21.96
N ARG A 166 23.82 -3.50 -22.63
CA ARG A 166 24.11 -2.77 -23.87
C ARG A 166 23.12 -3.07 -25.01
N ARG A 167 22.51 -4.25 -25.03
CA ARG A 167 21.54 -4.65 -26.07
C ARG A 167 20.21 -3.91 -25.90
N MET A 168 19.87 -3.55 -24.66
CA MET A 168 18.60 -2.92 -24.29
C MET A 168 18.71 -1.40 -24.18
N LYS A 169 19.89 -0.88 -23.85
CA LYS A 169 20.15 0.55 -23.65
C LYS A 169 19.61 1.40 -24.82
N GLY A 170 18.70 2.32 -24.49
CA GLY A 170 18.05 3.24 -25.45
C GLY A 170 16.91 2.63 -26.27
N LYS A 171 16.78 1.30 -26.29
CA LYS A 171 15.74 0.57 -27.03
C LYS A 171 14.58 0.14 -26.12
N VAL A 172 14.88 -0.28 -24.90
CA VAL A 172 13.87 -0.69 -23.91
C VAL A 172 13.83 0.33 -22.80
N TRP A 173 12.62 0.76 -22.45
CA TRP A 173 12.38 1.69 -21.36
C TRP A 173 11.41 1.09 -20.35
N VAL A 174 11.66 1.34 -19.08
CA VAL A 174 10.76 0.97 -17.98
C VAL A 174 10.40 2.26 -17.27
N MET A 175 9.10 2.55 -17.22
CA MET A 175 8.57 3.82 -16.75
C MET A 175 7.95 3.68 -15.36
N PRO A 176 8.03 4.72 -14.51
CA PRO A 176 7.49 4.67 -13.16
C PRO A 176 5.95 4.77 -13.15
N PRO A 177 5.27 4.49 -12.02
CA PRO A 177 3.81 4.61 -11.92
C PRO A 177 3.24 5.96 -12.34
N GLU A 178 3.96 7.05 -12.11
CA GLU A 178 3.55 8.42 -12.46
C GLU A 178 3.37 8.59 -13.97
N PHE A 179 4.15 7.86 -14.78
CA PHE A 179 3.99 7.86 -16.24
C PHE A 179 2.64 7.27 -16.63
N SER A 180 2.27 6.12 -16.06
CA SER A 180 0.98 5.48 -16.32
C SER A 180 -0.19 6.33 -15.84
N GLN A 181 -0.04 6.99 -14.69
CA GLN A 181 -1.02 7.96 -14.19
C GLN A 181 -1.19 9.12 -15.19
N ALA A 182 -0.09 9.66 -15.73
CA ALA A 182 -0.15 10.72 -16.73
C ALA A 182 -0.85 10.27 -18.03
N ILE A 183 -0.69 9.01 -18.44
CA ILE A 183 -1.41 8.42 -19.58
C ILE A 183 -2.92 8.37 -19.30
N VAL A 184 -3.33 7.92 -18.11
CA VAL A 184 -4.75 7.89 -17.71
C VAL A 184 -5.32 9.32 -17.69
N GLU A 185 -4.57 10.28 -17.14
CA GLU A 185 -4.98 11.68 -17.09
C GLU A 185 -5.14 12.29 -18.48
N TYR A 186 -4.22 12.01 -19.40
CA TYR A 186 -4.30 12.44 -20.80
C TYR A 186 -5.56 11.90 -21.52
N GLY A 187 -5.99 10.69 -21.15
CA GLY A 187 -7.23 10.08 -21.63
C GLY A 187 -8.51 10.65 -21.02
N SER A 188 -8.41 11.49 -19.98
CA SER A 188 -9.56 12.05 -19.26
C SER A 188 -10.44 12.93 -20.16
N SER A 189 -11.75 12.91 -19.92
CA SER A 189 -12.69 13.86 -20.52
C SER A 189 -12.64 15.25 -19.88
N ASP A 190 -12.08 15.36 -18.67
CA ASP A 190 -11.86 16.64 -18.02
C ASP A 190 -10.64 17.35 -18.63
N SER A 191 -10.85 18.54 -19.19
CA SER A 191 -9.81 19.27 -19.94
C SER A 191 -8.62 19.68 -19.08
N ALA A 192 -8.83 20.05 -17.81
CA ALA A 192 -7.76 20.45 -16.91
C ALA A 192 -6.86 19.25 -16.54
N THR A 193 -7.48 18.10 -16.27
CA THR A 193 -6.80 16.82 -16.01
C THR A 193 -6.05 16.35 -17.25
N ALA A 194 -6.67 16.38 -18.43
CA ALA A 194 -6.01 16.03 -19.69
C ALA A 194 -4.80 16.91 -19.99
N ALA A 195 -4.90 18.22 -19.75
CA ALA A 195 -3.79 19.15 -19.89
C ALA A 195 -2.64 18.86 -18.92
N ARG A 196 -2.95 18.44 -17.67
CA ARG A 196 -1.93 18.00 -16.70
C ARG A 196 -1.21 16.75 -17.20
N GLY A 197 -1.95 15.73 -17.64
CA GLY A 197 -1.39 14.51 -18.24
C GLY A 197 -0.47 14.81 -19.42
N SER A 198 -0.90 15.68 -20.36
CA SER A 198 -0.07 16.10 -21.50
C SER A 198 1.26 16.70 -21.06
N ARG A 199 1.25 17.66 -20.12
CA ARG A 199 2.48 18.31 -19.63
C ARG A 199 3.44 17.32 -18.98
N LEU A 200 2.94 16.34 -18.25
CA LEU A 200 3.77 15.31 -17.62
C LEU A 200 4.40 14.38 -18.67
N LEU A 201 3.68 14.09 -19.76
CA LEU A 201 4.15 13.20 -20.83
C LEU A 201 5.15 13.86 -21.78
N GLU A 202 5.10 15.18 -21.95
CA GLU A 202 6.01 15.95 -22.83
C GLU A 202 7.49 15.66 -22.54
N CYS A 203 7.86 15.45 -21.27
CA CYS A 203 9.25 15.14 -20.92
C CYS A 203 9.72 13.76 -21.39
N HIS A 204 8.80 12.85 -21.70
CA HIS A 204 9.06 11.49 -22.14
C HIS A 204 9.03 11.32 -23.68
N GLU A 205 8.37 12.22 -24.41
CA GLU A 205 8.20 12.11 -25.87
C GLU A 205 9.54 11.97 -26.61
N LYS A 206 10.53 12.82 -26.26
CA LYS A 206 11.87 12.80 -26.86
C LYS A 206 12.61 11.48 -26.61
N ILE A 207 12.46 10.94 -25.41
CA ILE A 207 13.09 9.69 -24.99
C ILE A 207 12.48 8.51 -25.74
N LEU A 208 11.17 8.58 -25.98
CA LEU A 208 10.41 7.49 -26.59
C LEU A 208 10.44 7.50 -28.11
N ALA A 209 10.85 8.61 -28.74
CA ALA A 209 11.02 8.69 -30.18
C ALA A 209 11.95 7.58 -30.74
N SER A 210 12.98 7.19 -29.98
CA SER A 210 13.92 6.11 -30.35
C SER A 210 13.64 4.78 -29.65
N ALA A 211 12.62 4.70 -28.80
CA ALA A 211 12.32 3.47 -28.07
C ALA A 211 11.72 2.41 -28.99
N HIS A 212 12.05 1.15 -28.73
CA HIS A 212 11.43 -0.02 -29.36
C HIS A 212 10.30 -0.55 -28.48
N LYS A 213 10.54 -0.65 -27.17
CA LYS A 213 9.57 -1.12 -26.18
C LYS A 213 9.55 -0.24 -24.94
N VAL A 214 8.36 -0.01 -24.41
CA VAL A 214 8.14 0.72 -23.16
C VAL A 214 7.27 -0.12 -22.25
N TYR A 215 7.78 -0.43 -21.05
CA TYR A 215 7.05 -1.15 -20.02
C TYR A 215 6.64 -0.18 -18.92
N ALA A 216 5.40 -0.30 -18.44
CA ALA A 216 4.89 0.55 -17.36
C ALA A 216 3.86 -0.20 -16.50
N PRO A 217 3.77 0.09 -15.19
CA PRO A 217 2.78 -0.51 -14.31
C PRO A 217 1.48 0.31 -14.37
N PHE A 218 0.32 -0.32 -14.47
CA PHE A 218 -0.97 0.37 -14.33
C PHE A 218 -1.66 -0.07 -13.06
N ASN A 219 -2.16 0.88 -12.26
CA ASN A 219 -3.00 0.59 -11.12
C ASN A 219 -4.47 0.72 -11.54
N ILE A 220 -5.14 -0.42 -11.70
CA ILE A 220 -6.55 -0.48 -12.07
C ILE A 220 -7.38 -0.30 -10.80
N ASN A 221 -8.22 0.73 -10.78
CA ASN A 221 -9.14 1.07 -9.68
C ASN A 221 -8.44 1.20 -8.31
N ASP A 222 -7.18 1.64 -8.30
CA ASP A 222 -6.36 1.77 -7.10
C ASP A 222 -6.19 0.48 -6.28
N CYS A 223 -6.47 -0.69 -6.89
CA CYS A 223 -6.51 -1.98 -6.19
C CYS A 223 -5.77 -3.12 -6.90
N HIS A 224 -5.40 -2.96 -8.17
CA HIS A 224 -4.83 -4.05 -8.95
C HIS A 224 -3.74 -3.55 -9.91
N TRP A 225 -2.51 -3.97 -9.66
CA TRP A 225 -1.39 -3.65 -10.54
C TRP A 225 -1.32 -4.61 -11.72
N VAL A 226 -1.12 -4.07 -12.92
CA VAL A 226 -0.85 -4.84 -14.14
C VAL A 226 0.36 -4.29 -14.88
N ALA A 227 1.10 -5.17 -15.56
CA ALA A 227 2.17 -4.78 -16.47
C ALA A 227 1.59 -4.47 -17.86
N VAL A 228 1.98 -3.33 -18.43
CA VAL A 228 1.64 -2.96 -19.80
C VAL A 228 2.92 -2.78 -20.61
N CYS A 229 2.88 -3.20 -21.88
CA CYS A 229 3.94 -2.99 -22.85
C CYS A 229 3.39 -2.22 -24.06
N LEU A 230 4.14 -1.20 -24.46
CA LEU A 230 3.99 -0.45 -25.70
C LEU A 230 5.12 -0.91 -26.63
N ASP A 231 4.79 -1.68 -27.66
CA ASP A 231 5.73 -2.14 -28.69
C ASP A 231 5.67 -1.20 -29.90
N LEU A 232 6.58 -0.23 -29.91
CA LEU A 232 6.70 0.79 -30.94
C LEU A 232 7.28 0.23 -32.25
N THR A 233 7.82 -0.99 -32.24
CA THR A 233 8.38 -1.64 -33.43
C THR A 233 7.30 -2.39 -34.19
N SER A 234 6.46 -3.16 -33.49
CA SER A 234 5.32 -3.86 -34.10
C SER A 234 4.09 -2.96 -34.28
N GLY A 235 4.09 -1.77 -33.67
CA GLY A 235 2.95 -0.87 -33.68
C GLY A 235 1.76 -1.43 -32.89
N LYS A 236 2.05 -2.17 -31.81
CA LYS A 236 1.03 -2.78 -30.95
C LYS A 236 1.05 -2.17 -29.56
N VAL A 237 -0.14 -1.83 -29.05
CA VAL A 237 -0.31 -1.19 -27.74
C VAL A 237 -1.48 -1.76 -26.96
N VAL A 238 -1.49 -1.52 -25.66
CA VAL A 238 -2.73 -1.59 -24.88
C VAL A 238 -3.55 -0.32 -25.12
N TYR A 239 -4.88 -0.45 -25.09
CA TYR A 239 -5.86 0.61 -25.37
C TYR A 239 -5.51 1.97 -24.73
N ALA A 240 -5.07 1.97 -23.47
CA ALA A 240 -4.74 3.19 -22.72
C ALA A 240 -3.69 4.09 -23.40
N PHE A 241 -2.74 3.51 -24.14
CA PHE A 241 -1.69 4.27 -24.82
C PHE A 241 -2.10 4.83 -26.18
N LYS A 242 -3.18 4.31 -26.77
CA LYS A 242 -3.45 4.50 -28.19
C LYS A 242 -3.53 5.98 -28.58
N LYS A 243 -4.44 6.69 -27.91
CA LYS A 243 -4.70 8.11 -28.16
C LYS A 243 -3.42 8.95 -28.06
N TRP A 244 -2.68 8.80 -26.97
CA TRP A 244 -1.46 9.58 -26.75
C TRP A 244 -0.36 9.30 -27.77
N VAL A 245 -0.10 8.03 -28.11
CA VAL A 245 0.94 7.68 -29.08
C VAL A 245 0.60 8.17 -30.49
N GLU A 246 -0.67 8.07 -30.90
CA GLU A 246 -1.14 8.60 -32.19
C GLU A 246 -1.00 10.14 -32.23
N ASP A 247 -1.49 10.81 -31.19
CA ASP A 247 -1.49 12.28 -31.11
C ASP A 247 -0.07 12.88 -31.00
N LYS A 248 0.80 12.28 -30.18
CA LYS A 248 2.08 12.90 -29.78
C LYS A 248 3.30 12.30 -30.45
N LEU A 249 3.26 11.01 -30.78
CA LEU A 249 4.38 10.35 -31.48
C LEU A 249 4.15 10.22 -32.98
N GLY A 250 2.94 10.55 -33.47
CA GLY A 250 2.59 10.47 -34.89
C GLY A 250 2.65 9.05 -35.44
N ARG A 251 2.43 8.04 -34.59
CA ARG A 251 2.52 6.63 -34.95
C ARG A 251 1.14 5.99 -34.97
N THR A 252 0.78 5.40 -36.10
CA THR A 252 -0.41 4.55 -36.20
C THR A 252 -0.16 3.23 -35.48
N ILE A 253 -1.05 2.85 -34.59
CA ILE A 253 -0.89 1.67 -33.74
C ILE A 253 -2.18 0.87 -33.64
N SER A 254 -2.02 -0.45 -33.57
CA SER A 254 -3.07 -1.42 -33.33
C SER A 254 -3.16 -1.77 -31.86
N ILE A 255 -4.36 -2.09 -31.39
CA ILE A 255 -4.54 -2.59 -30.03
C ILE A 255 -4.15 -4.06 -30.02
N GLY A 256 -3.10 -4.39 -29.27
CA GLY A 256 -2.67 -5.75 -29.00
C GLY A 256 -3.58 -6.44 -27.97
N GLY A 257 -3.50 -7.76 -27.95
CA GLY A 257 -4.16 -8.57 -26.92
C GLY A 257 -3.29 -8.75 -25.67
N ASP A 258 -3.62 -9.79 -24.92
CA ASP A 258 -2.80 -10.29 -23.81
C ASP A 258 -1.56 -11.02 -24.36
N GLU A 259 -0.54 -10.23 -24.73
CA GLU A 259 0.66 -10.71 -25.41
C GLU A 259 1.88 -10.88 -24.49
N LEU A 260 1.84 -10.31 -23.28
CA LEU A 260 2.92 -10.45 -22.31
C LEU A 260 2.86 -11.81 -21.64
N LYS A 261 3.98 -12.53 -21.61
CA LYS A 261 4.09 -13.71 -20.76
C LYS A 261 3.99 -13.27 -19.31
N HIS A 262 2.94 -13.66 -18.59
CA HIS A 262 2.73 -13.27 -17.21
C HIS A 262 2.35 -14.49 -16.35
N ALA A 263 2.57 -14.36 -15.03
CA ALA A 263 2.17 -15.39 -14.08
C ALA A 263 0.65 -15.41 -13.86
N HIS A 264 0.11 -16.53 -13.37
CA HIS A 264 -1.27 -16.60 -12.90
C HIS A 264 -1.33 -16.32 -11.40
N GLN A 265 -2.05 -15.27 -11.03
CA GLN A 265 -2.28 -14.92 -9.63
C GLN A 265 -3.41 -15.80 -9.05
N ASN A 266 -3.16 -16.45 -7.91
CA ASN A 266 -4.16 -17.22 -7.16
C ASN A 266 -4.44 -16.65 -5.75
N ASP A 267 -3.90 -15.48 -5.45
CA ASP A 267 -4.13 -14.72 -4.22
C ASP A 267 -4.74 -13.34 -4.52
N SER A 268 -5.04 -12.54 -3.50
CA SER A 268 -5.61 -11.20 -3.66
C SER A 268 -4.57 -10.07 -3.67
N HIS A 269 -3.30 -10.34 -3.41
CA HIS A 269 -2.35 -9.33 -2.93
C HIS A 269 -0.97 -9.32 -3.63
N SER A 270 -0.67 -10.30 -4.48
CA SER A 270 0.61 -10.41 -5.21
C SER A 270 0.63 -9.73 -6.58
N CYS A 271 -0.44 -9.05 -6.99
CA CYS A 271 -0.52 -8.36 -8.29
C CYS A 271 0.67 -7.39 -8.55
N GLY A 272 1.18 -6.72 -7.52
CA GLY A 272 2.36 -5.86 -7.61
C GLY A 272 3.66 -6.61 -7.93
N LEU A 273 3.90 -7.75 -7.27
CA LEU A 273 5.05 -8.63 -7.55
C LEU A 273 4.96 -9.21 -8.96
N ILE A 274 3.76 -9.69 -9.32
CA ILE A 274 3.52 -10.29 -10.63
C ILE A 274 3.69 -9.23 -11.73
N THR A 275 3.30 -7.97 -11.48
CA THR A 275 3.55 -6.86 -12.41
C THR A 275 5.04 -6.67 -12.65
N ALA A 276 5.84 -6.54 -11.58
CA ALA A 276 7.29 -6.39 -11.71
C ALA A 276 7.94 -7.62 -12.39
N ASN A 277 7.60 -8.84 -11.95
CA ASN A 277 8.12 -10.08 -12.51
C ASN A 277 7.71 -10.28 -13.99
N THR A 278 6.50 -9.88 -14.38
CA THR A 278 6.05 -9.91 -15.78
C THR A 278 6.94 -9.02 -16.63
N ILE A 279 7.27 -7.82 -16.16
CA ILE A 279 8.20 -6.91 -16.84
C ILE A 279 9.59 -7.56 -16.93
N GLU A 280 10.11 -8.10 -15.83
CA GLU A 280 11.41 -8.79 -15.80
C GLU A 280 11.48 -9.98 -16.75
N SER A 281 10.47 -10.84 -16.76
CA SER A 281 10.41 -12.03 -17.62
C SER A 281 10.39 -11.66 -19.10
N ASN A 282 9.63 -10.63 -19.49
CA ASN A 282 9.55 -10.21 -20.89
C ASN A 282 10.78 -9.41 -21.37
N ILE A 283 11.52 -8.78 -20.45
CA ILE A 283 12.76 -8.05 -20.79
C ILE A 283 13.96 -9.01 -20.77
N PHE A 284 14.15 -9.75 -19.67
CA PHE A 284 15.37 -10.50 -19.37
C PHE A 284 15.24 -12.02 -19.61
N GLY A 285 14.02 -12.54 -19.76
CA GLY A 285 13.77 -13.99 -19.81
C GLY A 285 13.77 -14.65 -18.44
N ASP A 286 13.64 -13.87 -17.37
CA ASP A 286 13.55 -14.39 -16.00
C ASP A 286 12.35 -15.33 -15.85
N SER A 287 12.46 -16.30 -14.96
CA SER A 287 11.37 -17.23 -14.64
C SER A 287 10.15 -16.47 -14.13
N LEU A 288 8.97 -16.89 -14.60
CA LEU A 288 7.71 -16.33 -14.11
C LEU A 288 7.51 -16.69 -12.65
N TRP A 289 6.93 -15.75 -11.92
CA TRP A 289 6.46 -15.92 -10.56
C TRP A 289 5.48 -17.09 -10.51
N THR A 290 5.52 -17.83 -9.41
CA THR A 290 4.56 -18.88 -9.12
C THR A 290 4.12 -18.76 -7.67
N PRO A 291 2.95 -19.32 -7.29
CA PRO A 291 2.56 -19.38 -5.88
C PRO A 291 3.62 -20.05 -4.99
N LEU A 292 4.38 -21.01 -5.53
CA LEU A 292 5.45 -21.72 -4.82
C LEU A 292 6.70 -20.87 -4.57
N THR A 293 6.92 -19.81 -5.37
CA THR A 293 8.04 -18.88 -5.25
C THR A 293 7.62 -17.52 -4.70
N ALA A 294 6.37 -17.39 -4.24
CA ALA A 294 5.79 -16.13 -3.80
C ALA A 294 6.51 -15.52 -2.60
N ALA A 295 6.67 -16.32 -1.54
CA ALA A 295 7.33 -15.89 -0.31
C ALA A 295 8.84 -15.65 -0.52
N GLU A 296 9.50 -16.44 -1.36
CA GLU A 296 10.91 -16.21 -1.73
C GLU A 296 11.08 -14.88 -2.46
N GLY A 297 10.27 -14.60 -3.48
CA GLY A 297 10.31 -13.32 -4.19
C GLY A 297 10.06 -12.12 -3.27
N ARG A 298 9.15 -12.26 -2.30
CA ARG A 298 8.90 -11.27 -1.24
C ARG A 298 10.14 -10.98 -0.39
N LEU A 299 10.80 -12.02 0.11
CA LEU A 299 12.03 -11.88 0.91
C LEU A 299 13.17 -11.26 0.08
N MET A 300 13.31 -11.65 -1.19
CA MET A 300 14.34 -11.09 -2.08
C MET A 300 14.15 -9.58 -2.29
N TRP A 301 12.93 -9.13 -2.61
CA TRP A 301 12.65 -7.71 -2.79
C TRP A 301 12.81 -6.90 -1.50
N PHE A 302 12.35 -7.44 -0.35
CA PHE A 302 12.59 -6.82 0.94
C PHE A 302 14.09 -6.62 1.21
N ASN A 303 14.88 -7.68 1.07
CA ASN A 303 16.30 -7.66 1.36
C ASN A 303 17.07 -6.72 0.42
N LEU A 304 16.72 -6.70 -0.87
CA LEU A 304 17.31 -5.77 -1.83
C LEU A 304 17.06 -4.32 -1.41
N GLY A 305 15.80 -3.96 -1.09
CA GLY A 305 15.45 -2.63 -0.64
C GLY A 305 16.08 -2.28 0.71
N GLY A 306 16.10 -3.24 1.63
CA GLY A 306 16.64 -3.08 2.96
C GLY A 306 18.13 -2.81 2.96
N ARG A 307 18.90 -3.53 2.14
CA ARG A 307 20.31 -3.23 1.90
C ARG A 307 20.43 -1.77 1.48
N LEU A 308 19.69 -1.33 0.46
CA LEU A 308 19.73 0.04 -0.06
C LEU A 308 19.31 1.11 0.98
N ALA A 309 18.41 0.78 1.91
CA ALA A 309 17.98 1.68 2.99
C ALA A 309 19.05 1.89 4.08
N ILE A 310 19.93 0.91 4.32
CA ILE A 310 20.96 1.01 5.37
C ILE A 310 22.07 1.95 4.89
N PRO A 311 22.33 3.07 5.61
CA PRO A 311 23.40 4.00 5.30
C PRO A 311 24.76 3.31 5.16
N ARG A 312 25.56 3.71 4.15
CA ARG A 312 26.89 3.10 3.91
C ARG A 312 27.79 3.07 5.15
N LYS A 313 27.75 4.12 5.98
CA LYS A 313 28.51 4.17 7.23
C LYS A 313 28.10 3.05 8.20
N GLN A 314 26.80 2.81 8.35
CA GLN A 314 26.28 1.71 9.17
C GLN A 314 26.58 0.35 8.56
N ARG A 315 26.60 0.20 7.23
CA ARG A 315 27.00 -1.07 6.61
C ARG A 315 28.44 -1.46 6.94
N ALA A 316 29.36 -0.50 6.88
CA ALA A 316 30.76 -0.72 7.25
C ALA A 316 30.92 -1.10 8.74
N GLU A 317 30.00 -0.66 9.60
CA GLU A 317 29.98 -1.02 11.01
C GLU A 317 29.28 -2.36 11.27
N ALA A 318 28.25 -2.70 10.49
CA ALA A 318 27.46 -3.94 10.58
C ALA A 318 28.20 -5.18 10.05
N GLU A 319 29.28 -5.01 9.28
CA GLU A 319 30.21 -6.10 8.95
C GLU A 319 30.98 -6.62 10.18
N LYS A 320 30.87 -5.95 11.34
CA LYS A 320 31.33 -6.49 12.62
C LYS A 320 30.26 -7.45 13.17
N PRO A 321 30.66 -8.62 13.71
CA PRO A 321 29.71 -9.61 14.20
C PRO A 321 28.72 -9.00 15.22
N PRO A 322 27.41 -9.23 15.06
CA PRO A 322 26.39 -8.60 15.88
C PRO A 322 26.54 -9.00 17.35
N ASN A 323 26.32 -8.04 18.25
CA ASN A 323 26.22 -8.30 19.68
C ASN A 323 24.83 -8.93 19.94
N PRO A 324 24.71 -10.20 20.38
CA PRO A 324 23.50 -11.03 20.24
C PRO A 324 22.34 -10.70 21.21
N LYS A 325 22.10 -9.43 21.56
CA LYS A 325 21.10 -9.04 22.58
C LYS A 325 20.15 -7.90 22.16
N LEU A 326 19.62 -7.93 20.94
CA LEU A 326 18.46 -7.08 20.59
C LEU A 326 17.18 -7.93 20.71
N SER A 327 16.52 -7.80 21.86
CA SER A 327 15.15 -8.32 22.05
C SER A 327 14.17 -7.50 21.20
N ILE A 328 13.25 -8.19 20.52
CA ILE A 328 12.15 -7.56 19.76
C ILE A 328 11.30 -6.62 20.63
N HIS A 329 11.25 -6.88 21.94
CA HIS A 329 10.55 -6.03 22.91
C HIS A 329 11.18 -4.63 23.07
N HIS A 330 12.45 -4.43 22.67
CA HIS A 330 13.07 -3.10 22.67
C HIS A 330 12.76 -2.29 21.40
N LEU A 331 12.15 -2.91 20.38
CA LEU A 331 11.78 -2.25 19.13
C LEU A 331 10.33 -1.76 19.12
N LEU A 332 9.53 -2.17 20.10
CA LEU A 332 8.12 -1.81 20.22
C LEU A 332 7.95 -0.83 21.39
N ASN A 333 7.22 0.27 21.18
CA ASN A 333 6.68 1.02 22.31
C ASN A 333 5.80 0.06 23.12
N PRO A 334 5.82 0.12 24.47
CA PRO A 334 4.88 -0.65 25.28
C PRO A 334 3.47 -0.33 24.81
N ASP A 335 2.70 -1.37 24.52
CA ASP A 335 1.33 -1.28 24.03
C ASP A 335 0.47 -0.52 25.06
N VAL A 336 0.08 0.70 24.71
CA VAL A 336 -0.70 1.59 25.60
C VAL A 336 -2.11 1.02 25.84
N GLY A 337 -2.54 0.02 25.05
CA GLY A 337 -3.83 -0.64 25.20
C GLY A 337 -3.96 -1.53 26.43
N GLN A 338 -2.86 -2.03 27.01
CA GLN A 338 -2.91 -2.84 28.24
C GLN A 338 -3.05 -1.99 29.51
N ALA A 339 -2.53 -0.76 29.51
CA ALA A 339 -2.61 0.13 30.68
C ALA A 339 -4.05 0.54 31.05
N THR A 340 -5.00 0.47 30.12
CA THR A 340 -6.41 0.83 30.39
C THR A 340 -7.28 -0.33 30.89
N HIS A 341 -6.80 -1.58 30.83
CA HIS A 341 -7.57 -2.73 31.32
C HIS A 341 -7.20 -3.13 32.76
N ASP A 342 -5.96 -2.86 33.20
CA ASP A 342 -5.51 -3.28 34.53
C ASP A 342 -5.96 -2.33 35.66
N GLU A 343 -6.36 -1.08 35.37
CA GLU A 343 -6.87 -0.14 36.39
C GLU A 343 -8.36 -0.30 36.72
N ILE A 344 -9.14 -1.11 35.98
CA ILE A 344 -10.57 -1.34 36.27
C ILE A 344 -10.78 -2.57 37.17
N ALA A 345 -9.72 -3.35 37.45
CA ALA A 345 -9.84 -4.59 38.24
C ALA A 345 -9.69 -4.41 39.77
N PHE A 346 -9.54 -3.18 40.31
CA PHE A 346 -9.27 -2.96 41.75
C PHE A 346 -10.28 -2.09 42.51
N VAL A 347 -11.56 -2.08 42.10
CA VAL A 347 -12.64 -1.58 42.96
C VAL A 347 -13.90 -2.42 42.76
N GLY A 348 -14.17 -3.35 43.67
CA GLY A 348 -15.50 -3.99 43.73
C GLY A 348 -15.56 -5.36 44.37
N GLU A 349 -15.06 -5.53 45.59
CA GLU A 349 -15.40 -6.68 46.43
C GLU A 349 -15.90 -6.18 47.79
N GLU A 350 -17.23 -6.02 47.92
CA GLU A 350 -18.04 -6.31 49.12
C GLU A 350 -19.47 -5.71 48.99
N ALA A 351 -20.47 -6.60 48.83
CA ALA A 351 -21.71 -6.65 49.63
C ALA A 351 -22.88 -7.36 48.90
N ARG A 352 -22.97 -8.68 49.15
CA ARG A 352 -24.14 -9.55 49.44
C ARG A 352 -25.56 -9.24 48.90
N SER A 353 -26.13 -10.33 48.33
CA SER A 353 -27.48 -10.96 48.52
C SER A 353 -28.74 -10.13 48.19
N THR A 354 -29.83 -10.63 47.59
CA THR A 354 -30.51 -11.94 47.62
C THR A 354 -31.66 -11.93 46.59
N GLU A 355 -32.10 -13.12 46.15
CA GLU A 355 -33.46 -13.45 45.60
C GLU A 355 -33.86 -12.83 44.24
N SER A 356 -34.70 -13.40 43.38
CA SER A 356 -35.34 -14.71 43.15
C SER A 356 -36.24 -14.49 41.92
N GLY A 357 -36.50 -15.50 41.09
CA GLY A 357 -37.71 -15.52 40.26
C GLY A 357 -37.51 -15.76 38.76
N ASP A 358 -38.00 -16.92 38.33
CA ASP A 358 -38.34 -17.31 36.96
C ASP A 358 -39.19 -16.25 36.22
N ASP A 359 -39.08 -16.16 34.89
CA ASP A 359 -40.19 -16.54 33.97
C ASP A 359 -39.78 -16.38 32.48
N CYS A 360 -40.31 -17.29 31.65
CA CYS A 360 -40.20 -17.36 30.21
C CYS A 360 -41.01 -16.25 29.51
N GLY A 361 -40.51 -15.75 28.38
CA GLY A 361 -41.29 -14.84 27.54
C GLY A 361 -40.65 -14.54 26.19
N ARG A 362 -41.20 -15.15 25.14
CA ARG A 362 -40.81 -15.05 23.74
C ARG A 362 -41.54 -13.87 23.06
N VAL A 363 -41.01 -13.43 21.91
CA VAL A 363 -41.68 -12.84 20.72
C VAL A 363 -41.36 -11.36 20.37
N SER A 364 -40.71 -11.20 19.19
CA SER A 364 -40.79 -10.11 18.18
C SER A 364 -40.34 -8.69 18.57
N ASP A 365 -39.83 -7.79 17.72
CA ASP A 365 -39.47 -7.72 16.29
C ASP A 365 -38.71 -6.39 16.07
N LYS A 366 -38.08 -6.23 14.90
CA LYS A 366 -37.43 -5.05 14.24
C LYS A 366 -35.89 -5.13 14.22
N ALA A 367 -35.21 -5.43 13.10
CA ALA A 367 -35.10 -4.73 11.80
C ALA A 367 -34.58 -3.29 12.00
N GLU A 368 -33.43 -2.81 11.48
CA GLU A 368 -32.82 -2.83 10.14
C GLU A 368 -31.32 -2.38 10.24
N VAL A 369 -30.60 -2.40 9.09
CA VAL A 369 -29.22 -1.89 8.80
C VAL A 369 -28.13 -2.98 8.90
N ALA A 370 -27.36 -3.40 7.88
CA ALA A 370 -27.14 -2.94 6.51
C ALA A 370 -26.77 -4.12 5.58
N VAL A 371 -27.33 -4.11 4.36
CA VAL A 371 -27.02 -5.00 3.24
C VAL A 371 -26.28 -4.18 2.18
N ALA A 372 -24.98 -4.43 1.96
CA ALA A 372 -24.25 -4.15 0.71
C ALA A 372 -22.75 -4.50 0.84
N ALA A 373 -22.41 -5.78 0.98
CA ALA A 373 -21.03 -6.26 0.75
C ALA A 373 -20.92 -7.76 0.40
N SER A 374 -21.99 -8.55 0.52
CA SER A 374 -21.90 -10.02 0.46
C SER A 374 -22.37 -10.68 -0.85
N ALA A 375 -22.67 -9.91 -1.89
CA ALA A 375 -23.28 -10.46 -3.13
C ALA A 375 -22.29 -10.91 -4.22
N LEU A 376 -20.97 -10.74 -4.03
CA LEU A 376 -19.94 -11.20 -4.99
C LEU A 376 -19.18 -12.45 -4.53
N GLN A 377 -19.36 -12.89 -3.28
CA GLN A 377 -18.66 -14.05 -2.71
C GLN A 377 -19.54 -15.31 -2.62
N ALA A 378 -20.88 -15.17 -2.71
CA ALA A 378 -21.82 -16.28 -2.59
C ALA A 378 -22.14 -17.03 -3.91
N ARG A 379 -21.50 -16.69 -5.04
CA ARG A 379 -21.69 -17.40 -6.33
C ARG A 379 -20.57 -18.39 -6.68
N ALA A 380 -19.57 -18.53 -5.81
CA ALA A 380 -18.40 -19.39 -6.04
C ALA A 380 -18.37 -20.69 -5.20
N GLN A 381 -19.35 -20.92 -4.30
CA GLN A 381 -19.30 -22.05 -3.35
C GLN A 381 -20.49 -23.03 -3.42
N SER A 382 -21.30 -23.00 -4.49
CA SER A 382 -22.37 -24.00 -4.68
C SER A 382 -22.24 -24.73 -6.01
N ARG A 383 -21.25 -25.62 -6.14
CA ARG A 383 -21.30 -26.75 -7.09
C ARG A 383 -20.63 -27.97 -6.48
N GLU A 384 -21.40 -29.05 -6.43
CA GLU A 384 -21.01 -30.37 -5.93
C GLU A 384 -19.88 -31.01 -6.76
N PRO A 385 -19.10 -31.94 -6.16
CA PRO A 385 -17.95 -32.56 -6.81
C PRO A 385 -18.39 -33.78 -7.63
N GLY A 386 -18.29 -33.70 -8.96
CA GLY A 386 -18.41 -34.89 -9.80
C GLY A 386 -18.82 -34.61 -11.23
N GLN A 387 -17.87 -34.16 -12.05
CA GLN A 387 -17.73 -34.43 -13.50
C GLN A 387 -16.80 -33.37 -14.11
N ALA A 388 -15.50 -33.69 -14.21
CA ALA A 388 -14.52 -32.85 -14.88
C ALA A 388 -14.25 -33.37 -16.29
N GLY A 389 -14.88 -32.74 -17.28
CA GLY A 389 -14.31 -32.61 -18.63
C GLY A 389 -13.49 -31.31 -18.72
N PRO A 390 -12.50 -31.19 -19.63
CA PRO A 390 -11.62 -30.04 -19.67
C PRO A 390 -12.35 -28.81 -20.21
N LEU A 391 -12.62 -27.84 -19.33
CA LEU A 391 -13.17 -26.53 -19.67
C LEU A 391 -12.03 -25.54 -19.94
N GLN A 392 -11.88 -25.14 -21.20
CA GLN A 392 -11.11 -23.96 -21.59
C GLN A 392 -11.76 -22.70 -20.99
N ALA A 393 -11.04 -22.02 -20.11
CA ALA A 393 -11.45 -20.74 -19.56
C ALA A 393 -11.34 -19.64 -20.63
N LYS A 394 -12.44 -18.93 -20.91
CA LYS A 394 -12.42 -17.70 -21.73
C LYS A 394 -11.92 -16.51 -20.89
N PRO A 395 -11.10 -15.60 -21.45
CA PRO A 395 -10.53 -14.48 -20.71
C PRO A 395 -11.59 -13.40 -20.37
N SER A 396 -11.33 -12.72 -19.26
CA SER A 396 -12.14 -11.69 -18.61
C SER A 396 -12.37 -10.45 -19.48
N ARG A 397 -13.63 -10.02 -19.61
CA ARG A 397 -14.11 -8.80 -20.30
C ARG A 397 -13.72 -7.47 -19.61
N ALA A 398 -13.00 -7.51 -18.49
CA ALA A 398 -12.76 -6.34 -17.64
C ALA A 398 -11.81 -5.30 -18.25
N LEU A 399 -10.94 -5.67 -19.20
CA LEU A 399 -10.00 -4.74 -19.84
C LEU A 399 -10.62 -3.88 -20.96
N LEU A 400 -11.86 -4.17 -21.38
CA LEU A 400 -12.54 -3.47 -22.48
C LEU A 400 -13.43 -2.29 -22.04
N ASN A 401 -13.71 -2.14 -20.74
CA ASN A 401 -14.66 -1.12 -20.25
C ASN A 401 -14.01 0.11 -19.59
N LEU A 402 -12.68 0.23 -19.65
CA LEU A 402 -11.95 1.44 -19.26
C LEU A 402 -11.86 2.42 -20.44
N ALA A 403 -13.02 2.80 -20.98
CA ALA A 403 -13.29 4.05 -21.70
C ALA A 403 -14.73 4.07 -22.22
N VAL A 404 -15.53 5.01 -21.69
CA VAL A 404 -16.59 5.74 -22.40
C VAL A 404 -17.77 4.92 -22.96
N ARG A 405 -18.96 5.13 -22.36
CA ARG A 405 -20.25 4.92 -23.04
C ARG A 405 -20.31 5.82 -24.29
N PRO A 406 -20.59 5.30 -25.50
CA PRO A 406 -20.77 6.13 -26.68
C PRO A 406 -22.19 6.72 -26.67
N GLY A 407 -22.32 7.97 -26.27
CA GLY A 407 -23.34 8.85 -26.83
C GLY A 407 -22.67 9.71 -27.90
N TRP A 408 -23.42 10.18 -28.90
CA TRP A 408 -23.01 10.95 -30.08
C TRP A 408 -22.81 10.12 -31.36
N ALA A 409 -23.95 9.83 -32.02
CA ALA A 409 -24.08 9.90 -33.47
C ALA A 409 -25.56 9.85 -33.86
N GLN A 410 -26.26 11.00 -33.92
CA GLN A 410 -27.35 11.28 -34.88
C GLN A 410 -27.50 12.80 -34.99
N GLY A 411 -27.06 13.37 -36.11
CA GLY A 411 -27.64 14.63 -36.63
C GLY A 411 -28.68 14.28 -37.70
N PRO A 412 -29.74 15.07 -37.88
CA PRO A 412 -30.58 14.96 -39.06
C PRO A 412 -30.32 16.09 -40.07
N ALA A 413 -30.33 15.68 -41.34
CA ALA A 413 -30.61 16.38 -42.60
C ALA A 413 -30.16 17.85 -42.77
#